data_AF-A0A2E7MMD6-F1
#
_entry.id   AF-A0A2E7MMD6-F1
#
_cell.length_a   1.000
_cell.length_b   1.000
_cell.length_c   1.000
_cell.angle_alpha   90.00
_cell.angle_beta   90.00
_cell.angle_gamma   90.00
#
_symmetry.space_group_name_H-M   'P 1'
#
loop_
_entity.id
_entity.type
_entity.pdbx_description
1 polymer ?
#
loop_
_entity_poly.entity_id
_entity_poly.type
_entity_poly.pdbx_seq_one_letter_code
_entity_poly.pdbx_strand_id
1 'polypeptide(L)'
;MRILPAFLLIAVISSCGSEQDERELAPKGATTAFGSVEEVRQYMDGIDPYIVQVSSIHQKIYSAVGTSSIATGENLTKVIEEIGAIAKMNNLIEGFNKIKPPALLAPLHRDIEKLMVLRADSYSLATRGWGLEGDEKGMELYQQSEEKLKQANALSLELNNQLADVNKALQTAAQNQQQASSE
;
A
#
# COMPACT_ATOMS: atom_id res chain seq x y z
N MET A 1 24.76 -2.07 -2.36
CA MET A 1 23.73 -3.14 -2.28
C MET A 1 22.44 -2.53 -2.81
N ARG A 2 21.95 -2.93 -3.99
CA ARG A 2 20.70 -2.39 -4.56
C ARG A 2 19.52 -3.00 -3.80
N ILE A 3 18.90 -2.23 -2.91
CA ILE A 3 17.63 -2.63 -2.27
C ILE A 3 16.54 -2.43 -3.33
N LEU A 4 15.92 -3.53 -3.78
CA LEU A 4 14.75 -3.46 -4.66
C LEU A 4 13.60 -2.77 -3.90
N PRO A 5 12.85 -1.88 -4.56
CA PRO A 5 11.70 -1.23 -3.96
C PRO A 5 10.60 -2.28 -3.72
N ALA A 6 10.07 -2.33 -2.49
CA ALA A 6 8.93 -3.17 -2.16
C ALA A 6 7.65 -2.34 -2.35
N PHE A 7 6.85 -2.73 -3.33
CA PHE A 7 5.53 -2.16 -3.55
C PHE A 7 4.47 -3.04 -2.91
N LEU A 8 3.39 -2.41 -2.44
CA LEU A 8 2.20 -3.14 -2.06
C LEU A 8 1.53 -3.63 -3.35
N LEU A 9 1.45 -4.94 -3.52
CA LEU A 9 0.83 -5.58 -4.65
C LEU A 9 -0.56 -6.07 -4.24
N ILE A 10 -1.57 -5.60 -4.97
CA ILE A 10 -2.88 -6.20 -4.92
C ILE A 10 -2.87 -7.33 -5.94
N ALA A 11 -3.21 -8.54 -5.50
CA ALA A 11 -3.54 -9.61 -6.41
C ALA A 11 -4.86 -9.24 -7.09
N VAL A 12 -4.76 -8.49 -8.20
CA VAL A 12 -5.91 -8.23 -9.06
C VAL A 12 -6.32 -9.59 -9.61
N ILE A 13 -7.44 -10.11 -9.13
CA ILE A 13 -8.08 -11.28 -9.73
C ILE A 13 -8.66 -10.77 -11.06
N SER A 14 -7.81 -10.66 -12.08
CA SER A 14 -8.21 -10.41 -13.45
C SER A 14 -8.96 -11.64 -13.96
N SER A 15 -10.24 -11.75 -13.65
CA SER A 15 -11.15 -12.60 -14.41
C SER A 15 -11.37 -11.93 -15.76
N CYS A 16 -10.59 -12.36 -16.76
CA CYS A 16 -10.82 -12.03 -18.16
C CYS A 16 -11.86 -13.04 -18.67
N GLY A 17 -13.12 -12.64 -18.71
CA GLY A 17 -14.23 -13.47 -19.18
C GLY A 17 -15.43 -12.59 -19.51
N SER A 18 -15.80 -12.58 -20.78
CA SER A 18 -17.00 -11.93 -21.30
C SER A 18 -18.27 -12.53 -20.69
N GLU A 19 -19.26 -11.65 -20.46
CA GLU A 19 -20.65 -11.93 -20.05
C GLU A 19 -20.87 -12.09 -18.54
N GLN A 20 -21.56 -11.10 -17.96
CA GLN A 20 -22.32 -11.11 -16.70
C GLN A 20 -22.06 -12.28 -15.73
N ASP A 21 -20.92 -12.28 -15.03
CA ASP A 21 -20.80 -13.04 -13.79
C ASP A 21 -21.26 -12.15 -12.63
N GLU A 22 -22.45 -12.46 -12.12
CA GLU A 22 -22.82 -12.14 -10.75
C GLU A 22 -21.62 -12.51 -9.87
N ARG A 23 -20.95 -11.52 -9.25
CA ARG A 23 -19.99 -11.80 -8.18
C ARG A 23 -20.77 -12.54 -7.11
N GLU A 24 -20.73 -13.87 -7.15
CA GLU A 24 -21.53 -14.73 -6.28
C GLU A 24 -21.26 -14.30 -4.83
N LEU A 25 -22.27 -13.63 -4.26
CA LEU A 25 -22.25 -13.21 -2.88
C LEU A 25 -22.17 -14.49 -2.06
N ALA A 26 -21.15 -14.60 -1.22
CA ALA A 26 -21.06 -15.71 -0.29
C ALA A 26 -22.39 -15.84 0.48
N PRO A 27 -22.85 -17.07 0.81
CA PRO A 27 -24.08 -17.25 1.54
C PRO A 27 -24.02 -16.42 2.83
N LYS A 28 -25.15 -15.79 3.18
CA LYS A 28 -25.28 -15.00 4.40
C LYS A 28 -24.80 -15.84 5.59
N GLY A 29 -23.74 -15.38 6.25
CA GLY A 29 -23.15 -16.06 7.41
C GLY A 29 -21.86 -16.84 7.15
N ALA A 30 -21.34 -16.88 5.91
CA ALA A 30 -20.01 -17.42 5.65
C ALA A 30 -18.92 -16.61 6.40
N THR A 31 -17.95 -17.31 6.99
CA THR A 31 -16.88 -16.71 7.79
C THR A 31 -15.50 -17.08 7.28
N THR A 32 -14.54 -16.23 7.61
CA THR A 32 -13.10 -16.42 7.42
C THR A 32 -12.42 -16.33 8.80
N ALA A 33 -11.11 -16.55 8.84
CA ALA A 33 -10.31 -16.26 10.03
C ALA A 33 -10.31 -14.76 10.42
N PHE A 34 -10.81 -13.88 9.55
CA PHE A 34 -10.79 -12.42 9.69
C PHE A 34 -12.17 -11.79 9.91
N GLY A 35 -13.23 -12.60 10.02
CA GLY A 35 -14.61 -12.13 10.18
C GLY A 35 -15.55 -12.70 9.12
N SER A 36 -16.74 -12.13 9.00
CA SER A 36 -17.68 -12.54 7.95
C SER A 36 -17.12 -12.23 6.56
N VAL A 37 -17.41 -13.07 5.56
CA VAL A 37 -16.93 -12.86 4.19
C VAL A 37 -17.35 -11.49 3.66
N GLU A 38 -18.57 -11.06 3.97
CA GLU A 38 -19.12 -9.77 3.55
C GLU A 38 -18.33 -8.59 4.13
N GLU A 39 -18.11 -8.57 5.46
CA GLU A 39 -17.36 -7.50 6.11
C GLU A 39 -15.92 -7.43 5.63
N VAL A 40 -15.27 -8.60 5.46
CA VAL A 40 -13.89 -8.67 4.97
C VAL A 40 -13.81 -8.17 3.53
N ARG A 41 -14.73 -8.59 2.65
CA ARG A 41 -14.77 -8.15 1.25
C ARG A 41 -15.03 -6.65 1.14
N GLN A 42 -16.03 -6.14 1.86
CA GLN A 42 -16.34 -4.72 1.87
C GLN A 42 -15.16 -3.86 2.36
N TYR A 43 -14.46 -4.33 3.39
CA TYR A 43 -13.26 -3.67 3.88
C TYR A 43 -12.13 -3.68 2.85
N MET A 44 -11.84 -4.84 2.26
CA MET A 44 -10.81 -5.00 1.23
C MET A 44 -11.07 -4.10 0.01
N ASP A 45 -12.32 -4.08 -0.48
CA ASP A 45 -12.75 -3.21 -1.58
C ASP A 45 -12.62 -1.72 -1.21
N GLY A 46 -12.84 -1.38 0.06
CA GLY A 46 -12.71 -0.01 0.57
C GLY A 46 -11.27 0.49 0.63
N ILE A 47 -10.31 -0.38 1.00
CA ILE A 47 -8.89 0.01 1.13
C ILE A 47 -8.11 -0.08 -0.20
N ASP A 48 -8.59 -0.89 -1.15
CA ASP A 48 -7.92 -1.15 -2.42
C ASP A 48 -7.51 0.12 -3.19
N PRO A 49 -8.38 1.14 -3.36
CA PRO A 49 -8.01 2.38 -4.04
C PRO A 49 -6.88 3.14 -3.37
N TYR A 50 -6.72 3.01 -2.04
CA TYR A 50 -5.63 3.67 -1.30
C TYR A 50 -4.32 2.95 -1.54
N ILE A 51 -4.32 1.62 -1.50
CA ILE A 51 -3.14 0.80 -1.78
C ILE A 51 -2.62 1.08 -3.19
N VAL A 52 -3.51 1.07 -4.20
CA VAL A 52 -3.14 1.37 -5.60
C VAL A 52 -2.52 2.76 -5.73
N GLN A 53 -3.15 3.78 -5.15
CA GLN A 53 -2.67 5.16 -5.27
C GLN A 53 -1.33 5.38 -4.55
N VAL A 54 -1.17 4.81 -3.35
CA VAL A 54 0.08 4.89 -2.58
C VAL A 54 1.22 4.19 -3.33
N SER A 55 0.98 2.99 -3.86
CA SER A 55 1.95 2.26 -4.68
C SER A 55 2.31 3.03 -5.95
N SER A 56 1.33 3.65 -6.63
CA SER A 56 1.58 4.47 -7.82
C SER A 56 2.45 5.70 -7.52
N ILE A 57 2.19 6.41 -6.42
CA ILE A 57 3.03 7.55 -5.99
C ILE A 57 4.45 7.06 -5.74
N HIS A 58 4.61 5.99 -4.97
CA HIS A 58 5.93 5.45 -4.65
C HIS A 58 6.68 5.02 -5.92
N GLN A 59 5.99 4.40 -6.87
CA GLN A 59 6.60 3.94 -8.12
C GLN A 59 7.10 5.11 -8.96
N LYS A 60 6.31 6.18 -9.09
CA LYS A 60 6.72 7.40 -9.82
C LYS A 60 7.98 8.02 -9.23
N ILE A 61 8.05 8.10 -7.90
CA ILE A 61 9.21 8.64 -7.18
C ILE A 61 10.42 7.73 -7.35
N TYR A 62 10.26 6.41 -7.19
CA TYR A 62 11.36 5.47 -7.34
C TYR A 62 11.89 5.39 -8.78
N SER A 63 11.03 5.47 -9.79
CA SER A 63 11.45 5.50 -11.19
C SER A 63 12.30 6.72 -11.54
N ALA A 64 12.12 7.85 -10.83
CA ALA A 64 12.96 9.04 -10.98
C ALA A 64 14.42 8.81 -10.53
N VAL A 65 14.63 7.92 -9.57
CA VAL A 65 15.96 7.52 -9.06
C VAL A 65 16.71 6.60 -10.05
N GLY A 66 15.98 5.94 -10.97
CA GLY A 66 16.48 4.80 -11.75
C GLY A 66 17.12 5.10 -13.11
N THR A 67 17.05 6.32 -13.66
CA THR A 67 17.48 6.59 -15.06
C THR A 67 18.83 7.28 -15.20
N SER A 68 19.32 8.00 -14.18
CA SER A 68 20.56 8.79 -14.26
C SER A 68 21.79 8.12 -13.62
N SER A 69 21.67 6.92 -13.02
CA SER A 69 22.71 6.28 -12.18
C SER A 69 23.25 7.14 -11.03
N ILE A 70 22.68 8.33 -10.81
CA ILE A 70 22.94 9.24 -9.71
C ILE A 70 21.57 9.81 -9.32
N ALA A 71 20.99 9.31 -8.24
CA ALA A 71 19.94 10.05 -7.56
C ALA A 71 20.61 11.23 -6.86
N THR A 72 20.56 12.39 -7.50
CA THR A 72 20.78 13.65 -6.79
C THR A 72 19.50 13.98 -6.03
N GLY A 73 19.64 14.62 -4.85
CA GLY A 73 18.48 15.12 -4.09
C GLY A 73 17.58 16.03 -4.94
N GLU A 74 18.15 16.70 -5.94
CA GLU A 74 17.44 17.54 -6.93
C GLU A 74 16.37 16.78 -7.72
N ASN A 75 16.75 15.67 -8.37
CA ASN A 75 15.84 14.93 -9.24
C ASN A 75 14.70 14.28 -8.45
N LEU A 76 15.03 13.79 -7.25
CA LEU A 76 14.05 13.22 -6.34
C LEU A 76 13.05 14.29 -5.86
N THR A 77 13.56 15.43 -5.40
CA THR A 77 12.74 16.53 -4.89
C THR A 77 11.84 17.09 -5.98
N LYS A 78 12.40 17.31 -7.17
CA LYS A 78 11.64 17.79 -8.34
C LYS A 78 10.44 16.89 -8.64
N VAL A 79 10.63 15.57 -8.66
CA VAL A 79 9.50 14.65 -8.92
C VAL A 79 8.49 14.64 -7.78
N ILE A 80 8.96 14.68 -6.52
CA ILE A 80 8.08 14.78 -5.34
C ILE A 80 7.18 16.03 -5.44
N GLU A 81 7.75 17.17 -5.84
CA GLU A 81 7.05 18.44 -6.01
C GLU A 81 6.11 18.42 -7.23
N GLU A 82 6.59 18.01 -8.40
CA GLU A 82 5.82 17.97 -9.66
C GLU A 82 4.54 17.12 -9.53
N ILE A 83 4.63 15.97 -8.87
CA ILE A 83 3.45 15.11 -8.67
C ILE A 83 2.64 15.51 -7.44
N GLY A 84 3.10 16.47 -6.63
CA GLY A 84 2.47 16.86 -5.37
C GLY A 84 2.39 15.72 -4.36
N ALA A 85 3.44 14.89 -4.27
CA ALA A 85 3.39 13.61 -3.57
C ALA A 85 3.01 13.74 -2.09
N ILE A 86 3.57 14.73 -1.39
CA ILE A 86 3.32 14.95 0.05
C ILE A 86 1.84 15.28 0.29
N ALA A 87 1.29 16.25 -0.44
CA ALA A 87 -0.12 16.64 -0.31
C ALA A 87 -1.06 15.47 -0.67
N LYS A 88 -0.76 14.74 -1.75
CA LYS A 88 -1.54 13.56 -2.13
C LYS A 88 -1.48 12.47 -1.07
N MET A 89 -0.30 12.19 -0.51
CA MET A 89 -0.14 11.17 0.52
C MET A 89 -0.91 11.54 1.79
N ASN A 90 -0.87 12.80 2.22
CA ASN A 90 -1.63 13.28 3.38
C ASN A 90 -3.14 13.14 3.17
N ASN A 91 -3.65 13.49 1.98
CA ASN A 91 -5.06 13.31 1.64
C ASN A 91 -5.46 11.83 1.62
N LEU A 92 -4.58 10.95 1.11
CA LEU A 92 -4.81 9.51 1.12
C LEU A 92 -4.84 8.96 2.55
N ILE A 93 -3.92 9.39 3.43
CA ILE A 93 -3.91 9.00 4.85
C ILE A 93 -5.22 9.44 5.52
N GLU A 94 -5.64 10.69 5.32
CA GLU A 94 -6.88 11.20 5.89
C GLU A 94 -8.12 10.42 5.40
N GLY A 95 -8.17 10.11 4.10
CA GLY A 95 -9.24 9.30 3.53
C GLY A 95 -9.24 7.85 4.05
N PHE A 96 -8.05 7.24 4.12
CA PHE A 96 -7.88 5.88 4.61
C PHE A 96 -8.33 5.73 6.07
N ASN A 97 -7.97 6.69 6.91
CA ASN A 97 -8.32 6.72 8.34
C ASN A 97 -9.83 6.89 8.60
N LYS A 98 -10.64 7.21 7.58
CA LYS A 98 -12.11 7.23 7.68
C LYS A 98 -12.73 5.84 7.51
N ILE A 99 -11.98 4.88 6.98
CA ILE A 99 -12.43 3.49 6.84
C ILE A 99 -12.38 2.82 8.20
N LYS A 100 -13.49 2.22 8.62
CA LYS A 100 -13.53 1.42 9.86
C LYS A 100 -13.15 -0.03 9.55
N PRO A 101 -12.01 -0.54 10.06
CA PRO A 101 -11.68 -1.93 9.85
C PRO A 101 -12.55 -2.87 10.69
N PRO A 102 -12.89 -4.06 10.19
CA PRO A 102 -13.34 -5.17 11.03
C PRO A 102 -12.32 -5.43 12.16
N ALA A 103 -12.79 -5.86 13.34
CA ALA A 103 -11.95 -5.96 14.54
C ALA A 103 -10.66 -6.79 14.32
N LEU A 104 -10.78 -7.91 13.58
CA LEU A 104 -9.66 -8.80 13.28
C LEU A 104 -8.71 -8.27 12.18
N LEU A 105 -9.14 -7.24 11.42
CA LEU A 105 -8.31 -6.56 10.42
C LEU A 105 -7.77 -5.21 10.91
N ALA A 106 -8.08 -4.81 12.14
CA ALA A 106 -7.54 -3.58 12.74
C ALA A 106 -6.00 -3.55 12.82
N PRO A 107 -5.26 -4.67 13.05
CA PRO A 107 -3.81 -4.68 12.92
C PRO A 107 -3.34 -4.36 11.49
N LEU A 108 -3.88 -5.05 10.48
CA LEU A 108 -3.57 -4.81 9.06
C LEU A 108 -3.82 -3.34 8.67
N HIS A 109 -4.95 -2.79 9.10
CA HIS A 109 -5.29 -1.38 8.85
C HIS A 109 -4.23 -0.42 9.38
N ARG A 110 -3.81 -0.61 10.63
CA ARG A 110 -2.79 0.22 11.29
C ARG A 110 -1.43 0.09 10.60
N ASP A 111 -1.07 -1.11 10.14
CA ASP A 111 0.18 -1.32 9.44
C ASP A 111 0.18 -0.66 8.04
N ILE A 112 -0.95 -0.66 7.33
CA ILE A 112 -1.09 0.09 6.07
C ILE A 112 -0.98 1.60 6.31
N GLU A 113 -1.68 2.14 7.32
CA GLU A 113 -1.57 3.56 7.70
C GLU A 113 -0.10 3.90 8.01
N LYS A 114 0.55 3.09 8.83
CA LYS A 114 1.96 3.26 9.19
C LYS A 114 2.87 3.26 7.96
N LEU A 115 2.63 2.39 6.98
CA LEU A 115 3.37 2.41 5.71
C LEU A 115 3.20 3.73 4.97
N MET A 116 1.96 4.24 4.88
CA MET A 116 1.64 5.50 4.21
C MET A 116 2.36 6.68 4.88
N VAL A 117 2.34 6.72 6.21
CA VAL A 117 3.03 7.74 7.02
C VAL A 117 4.55 7.67 6.82
N LEU A 118 5.15 6.48 6.90
CA LEU A 118 6.60 6.31 6.70
C LEU A 118 7.05 6.81 5.32
N ARG A 119 6.26 6.56 4.27
CA ARG A 119 6.54 7.07 2.92
C ARG A 119 6.37 8.59 2.85
N ALA A 120 5.30 9.14 3.43
CA ALA A 120 5.09 10.60 3.50
C ALA A 120 6.26 11.31 4.21
N ASP A 121 6.66 10.79 5.38
CA ASP A 121 7.77 11.28 6.18
C ASP A 121 9.08 11.27 5.37
N SER A 122 9.38 10.15 4.70
CA SER A 122 10.58 10.02 3.87
C SER A 122 10.61 11.08 2.77
N TYR A 123 9.50 11.30 2.05
CA TYR A 123 9.44 12.31 1.00
C TYR A 123 9.61 13.72 1.55
N SER A 124 8.96 14.04 2.67
CA SER A 124 9.10 15.33 3.36
C SER A 124 10.54 15.59 3.80
N LEU A 125 11.19 14.60 4.40
CA LEU A 125 12.59 14.69 4.83
C LEU A 125 13.55 14.85 3.65
N ALA A 126 13.32 14.12 2.55
CA ALA A 126 14.14 14.23 1.34
C ALA A 126 14.07 15.65 0.75
N THR A 127 12.86 16.20 0.59
CA THR A 127 12.65 17.57 0.08
C THR A 127 13.26 18.62 1.01
N ARG A 128 13.13 18.45 2.34
CA ARG A 128 13.75 19.37 3.31
C ARG A 128 15.27 19.29 3.32
N GLY A 129 15.83 18.08 3.19
CA GLY A 129 17.27 17.85 3.08
C GLY A 129 17.86 18.52 1.84
N TRP A 130 17.13 18.50 0.72
CA TRP A 130 17.50 19.21 -0.50
C TRP A 130 17.56 20.73 -0.32
N GLY A 131 16.58 21.31 0.38
CA GLY A 131 16.59 22.75 0.70
C GLY A 131 17.78 23.19 1.57
N LEU A 132 18.55 22.25 2.13
CA LEU A 132 19.73 22.47 2.98
C LEU A 132 20.99 21.83 2.39
N GLU A 133 21.06 21.64 1.07
CA GLU A 133 22.23 21.02 0.43
C GLU A 133 23.53 21.78 0.77
N GLY A 134 24.57 21.05 1.19
CA GLY A 134 25.84 21.60 1.64
C GLY A 134 25.94 21.87 3.15
N ASP A 135 24.84 21.74 3.91
CA ASP A 135 24.79 21.79 5.38
C ASP A 135 24.79 20.36 5.95
N GLU A 136 25.48 20.14 7.08
CA GLU A 136 25.44 18.90 7.86
C GLU A 136 24.00 18.50 8.23
N LYS A 137 23.13 19.49 8.50
CA LYS A 137 21.70 19.26 8.75
C LYS A 137 20.98 18.68 7.53
N GLY A 138 21.39 19.04 6.31
CA GLY A 138 20.85 18.45 5.09
C GLY A 138 21.17 16.96 5.01
N MET A 139 22.42 16.58 5.32
CA MET A 139 22.85 15.18 5.36
C MET A 139 22.09 14.37 6.41
N GLU A 140 21.84 14.93 7.60
CA GLU A 140 21.06 14.26 8.65
C GLU A 140 19.63 13.96 8.18
N LEU A 141 18.96 14.92 7.53
CA LEU A 141 17.61 14.74 7.01
C LEU A 141 17.55 13.67 5.91
N TYR A 142 18.56 13.58 5.05
CA TYR A 142 18.65 12.50 4.07
C TYR A 142 18.78 11.13 4.73
N GLN A 143 19.66 10.99 5.73
CA GLN A 143 19.81 9.73 6.46
C GLN A 143 18.51 9.31 7.14
N GLN A 144 17.79 10.25 7.76
CA GLN A 144 16.48 9.99 8.35
C GLN A 144 15.46 9.58 7.27
N SER A 145 15.47 10.23 6.10
CA SER A 145 14.61 9.87 4.97
C SER A 145 14.86 8.44 4.49
N GLU A 146 16.12 8.05 4.33
CA GLU A 146 16.49 6.69 3.92
C GLU A 146 16.07 5.64 4.95
N GLU A 147 16.22 5.92 6.24
CA GLU A 147 15.81 5.00 7.30
C GLU A 147 14.28 4.83 7.32
N LYS A 148 13.52 5.90 7.14
CA LYS A 148 12.05 5.83 6.99
C LYS A 148 11.64 5.02 5.76
N LEU A 149 12.32 5.22 4.63
CA LEU A 149 12.05 4.46 3.40
C LEU A 149 12.40 2.98 3.57
N LYS A 150 13.49 2.67 4.27
CA LYS A 150 13.88 1.29 4.60
C LYS A 150 12.84 0.60 5.48
N GLN A 151 12.35 1.29 6.52
CA GLN A 151 11.26 0.79 7.36
C GLN A 151 9.98 0.58 6.56
N ALA A 152 9.63 1.51 5.67
CA ALA A 152 8.49 1.38 4.78
C ALA A 152 8.62 0.16 3.86
N ASN A 153 9.80 -0.06 3.28
CA ASN A 153 10.03 -1.21 2.39
C ASN A 153 9.92 -2.55 3.13
N ALA A 154 10.48 -2.64 4.34
CA ALA A 154 10.32 -3.83 5.18
C ALA A 154 8.85 -4.09 5.52
N LEU A 155 8.12 -3.05 5.92
CA LEU A 155 6.69 -3.14 6.23
C LEU A 155 5.84 -3.51 5.01
N SER A 156 6.19 -3.01 3.82
CA SER A 156 5.48 -3.34 2.58
C SER A 156 5.59 -4.81 2.21
N LEU A 157 6.72 -5.46 2.51
CA LEU A 157 6.88 -6.90 2.28
C LEU A 157 6.00 -7.72 3.21
N GLU A 158 5.97 -7.34 4.49
CA GLU A 158 5.11 -7.98 5.49
C GLU A 158 3.63 -7.82 5.13
N LEU A 159 3.21 -6.60 4.78
CA LEU A 159 1.85 -6.31 4.37
C LEU A 159 1.41 -7.10 3.12
N ASN A 160 2.32 -7.35 2.17
CA ASN A 160 2.02 -8.19 1.01
C ASN A 160 1.63 -9.62 1.44
N ASN A 161 2.30 -10.18 2.44
CA ASN A 161 1.97 -11.51 2.97
C ASN A 161 0.60 -11.48 3.67
N GLN A 162 0.35 -10.48 4.52
CA GLN A 162 -0.93 -10.36 5.22
C GLN A 162 -2.10 -10.19 4.25
N LEU A 163 -1.95 -9.37 3.20
CA LEU A 163 -2.97 -9.19 2.16
C LEU A 163 -3.19 -10.48 1.35
N ALA A 164 -2.11 -11.24 1.07
CA ALA A 164 -2.22 -12.54 0.41
C ALA A 164 -3.00 -13.54 1.27
N ASP A 165 -2.77 -13.57 2.59
CA ASP A 165 -3.49 -14.43 3.52
C ASP A 165 -4.98 -14.09 3.61
N VAL A 166 -5.33 -12.80 3.65
CA VAL A 166 -6.72 -12.34 3.61
C VAL A 166 -7.40 -12.77 2.31
N ASN A 167 -6.74 -12.54 1.16
CA ASN A 167 -7.28 -12.93 -0.14
C ASN A 167 -7.45 -14.44 -0.26
N LYS A 168 -6.49 -15.23 0.25
CA LYS A 168 -6.58 -16.69 0.29
C LYS A 168 -7.76 -17.13 1.16
N ALA A 169 -7.98 -16.52 2.32
CA ALA A 169 -9.11 -16.85 3.19
C ALA A 169 -10.45 -16.55 2.51
N LEU A 170 -10.56 -15.44 1.78
CA LEU A 170 -11.74 -15.12 0.96
C LEU A 170 -11.97 -16.15 -0.16
N GLN A 171 -10.92 -16.57 -0.86
CA GLN A 171 -10.99 -17.58 -1.93
C GLN A 171 -11.40 -18.95 -1.38
N THR A 172 -10.78 -19.42 -0.30
CA THR A 172 -11.14 -20.68 0.35
C THR A 172 -12.60 -20.68 0.80
N ALA A 173 -13.07 -19.56 1.37
CA ALA A 173 -14.47 -19.44 1.76
C ALA A 173 -15.41 -19.56 0.55
N ALA A 174 -15.06 -19.00 -0.60
CA ALA A 174 -15.83 -19.13 -1.84
C ALA A 174 -15.81 -20.56 -2.42
N GLN A 175 -14.65 -21.23 -2.42
CA GLN A 175 -14.51 -22.60 -2.93
C GLN A 175 -15.32 -23.62 -2.10
N ASN A 176 -15.30 -23.48 -0.78
CA ASN A 176 -16.08 -24.35 0.12
C ASN A 176 -17.60 -24.23 -0.14
N GLN A 177 -18.06 -23.11 -0.69
CA GLN A 177 -19.48 -22.91 -1.03
C GLN A 177 -19.87 -23.62 -2.32
N GLN A 178 -18.99 -23.60 -3.32
CA GLN A 178 -19.21 -24.29 -4.60
C GLN A 178 -19.32 -25.80 -4.38
N GLN A 179 -18.52 -26.36 -3.48
CA GLN A 179 -18.60 -27.78 -3.11
C GLN A 179 -19.89 -28.13 -2.35
N ALA A 180 -20.31 -27.29 -1.40
CA ALA A 180 -21.53 -27.52 -0.61
C ALA A 180 -22.85 -27.36 -1.40
N SER A 181 -22.83 -26.64 -2.53
CA SER A 181 -24.01 -26.45 -3.39
C SER A 181 -24.15 -27.54 -4.47
N SER A 182 -23.14 -28.40 -4.60
CA SER A 182 -23.09 -29.52 -5.55
C SER A 182 -23.39 -30.90 -4.94
N GLU A 183 -23.67 -30.95 -3.63
CA GLU A 183 -24.14 -32.13 -2.88
C GLU A 183 -25.66 -32.08 -2.65
#